data_AF-A0A1Q3C146-F1
#
_entry.id   AF-A0A1Q3C146-F1
#
_cell.length_a   1.000
_cell.length_b   1.000
_cell.length_c   1.000
_cell.angle_alpha   90.00
_cell.angle_beta   90.00
_cell.angle_gamma   90.00
#
_symmetry.space_group_name_H-M   'P 1'
#
loop_
_entity.id
_entity.type
_entity.pdbx_description
1 polymer ?
#
loop_
_entity_poly.entity_id
_entity_poly.type
_entity_poly.pdbx_seq_one_letter_code
_entity_poly.pdbx_strand_id
1 'polypeptide(L)'
;MINTSDDCDNLEIKIKVCRTVIKFDDKLLGNILGVPTTGSKFFETKKWPEDPEFVLTDCLRVFYPNENVFGGMEKPTNLLGAEHRLLHHIISTHILPTSSGHEKMSYQNLYIMWHLVSGKALNLPHLIMKNMLRATSKV
;
A
#
# COMPACT_ATOMS: atom_id res chain seq x y z
N MET A 1 -14.14 -9.92 -19.43
CA MET A 1 -13.92 -8.46 -19.50
C MET A 1 -14.04 -7.93 -18.08
N ILE A 2 -12.98 -7.33 -17.56
CA ILE A 2 -12.94 -6.72 -16.22
C ILE A 2 -13.24 -5.23 -16.43
N ASN A 3 -14.30 -4.73 -15.80
CA ASN A 3 -14.63 -3.31 -15.81
C ASN A 3 -14.38 -2.75 -14.40
N THR A 4 -13.66 -1.64 -14.31
CA THR A 4 -13.31 -0.96 -13.06
C THR A 4 -13.89 0.44 -13.02
N SER A 5 -14.50 0.86 -11.91
CA SER A 5 -14.69 2.27 -11.59
C SER A 5 -13.45 2.78 -10.85
N ASP A 6 -12.82 3.84 -11.35
CA ASP A 6 -11.61 4.42 -10.76
C ASP A 6 -11.91 5.61 -9.84
N ASP A 7 -13.02 5.53 -9.09
CA ASP A 7 -13.24 6.46 -7.99
C ASP A 7 -12.39 6.02 -6.80
N CYS A 8 -11.61 6.97 -6.26
CA CYS A 8 -10.74 6.79 -5.10
C CYS A 8 -11.48 6.16 -3.90
N ASP A 9 -12.78 6.47 -3.78
CA ASP A 9 -13.59 6.03 -2.64
C ASP A 9 -14.28 4.68 -2.84
N ASN A 10 -14.59 4.31 -4.10
CA ASN A 10 -15.43 3.15 -4.45
C ASN A 10 -14.75 2.26 -5.50
N LEU A 11 -13.78 1.48 -5.02
CA LEU A 11 -13.10 0.48 -5.83
C LEU A 11 -13.99 -0.75 -6.03
N GLU A 12 -14.47 -0.97 -7.25
CA GLU A 12 -15.32 -2.10 -7.60
C GLU A 12 -14.76 -2.84 -8.82
N ILE A 13 -14.43 -4.12 -8.64
CA ILE A 13 -14.05 -5.02 -9.73
C ILE A 13 -15.29 -5.78 -10.18
N LYS A 14 -15.67 -5.63 -11.45
CA LYS A 14 -16.80 -6.37 -12.04
C LYS A 14 -16.29 -7.50 -12.91
N ILE A 15 -16.71 -8.72 -12.59
CA ILE A 15 -16.42 -9.92 -13.37
C ILE A 15 -17.73 -10.50 -13.87
N LYS A 16 -17.82 -10.77 -15.18
CA LYS A 16 -18.98 -11.44 -15.78
C LYS A 16 -18.69 -12.93 -15.95
N VAL A 17 -19.40 -13.78 -15.21
CA VAL A 17 -19.32 -15.25 -15.30
C VAL A 17 -20.71 -15.79 -15.62
N CYS A 18 -20.85 -16.60 -16.67
CA CYS A 18 -22.13 -17.24 -17.05
C CYS A 18 -23.34 -16.29 -17.10
N ARG A 19 -23.16 -15.07 -17.65
CA ARG A 19 -24.13 -13.95 -17.70
C ARG A 19 -24.44 -13.25 -16.37
N THR A 20 -23.95 -13.76 -15.25
CA THR A 20 -24.00 -13.10 -13.93
C THR A 20 -22.85 -12.11 -13.80
N VAL A 21 -23.13 -10.91 -13.26
CA VAL A 21 -22.10 -9.92 -12.90
C VAL A 21 -21.82 -10.04 -11.42
N ILE A 22 -20.60 -10.43 -11.07
CA ILE A 22 -20.11 -10.46 -9.70
C ILE A 22 -19.41 -9.14 -9.44
N LYS A 23 -19.80 -8.47 -8.34
CA LYS A 23 -19.18 -7.25 -7.83
C LYS A 23 -18.24 -7.64 -6.70
N PHE A 24 -16.99 -7.22 -6.83
CA PHE A 24 -15.94 -7.49 -5.84
C PHE A 24 -15.38 -6.15 -5.36
N ASP A 25 -15.69 -5.80 -4.10
CA ASP A 25 -15.29 -4.58 -3.42
C ASP A 25 -14.38 -4.87 -2.22
N ASP A 26 -13.82 -3.81 -1.62
CA ASP A 26 -12.90 -3.93 -0.49
C ASP A 26 -13.57 -4.50 0.74
N LYS A 27 -14.87 -4.21 0.95
CA LYS A 27 -15.71 -4.78 2.00
C LYS A 27 -15.84 -6.29 1.88
N LEU A 28 -16.17 -6.81 0.69
CA LEU A 28 -16.28 -8.24 0.44
C LEU A 28 -14.94 -8.94 0.68
N LEU A 29 -13.83 -8.36 0.19
CA LEU A 29 -12.50 -8.90 0.46
C LEU A 29 -12.16 -8.87 1.96
N GLY A 30 -12.48 -7.78 2.66
CA GLY A 30 -12.29 -7.68 4.10
C GLY A 30 -13.05 -8.75 4.89
N ASN A 31 -14.31 -9.00 4.50
CA ASN A 31 -15.12 -10.06 5.09
C ASN A 31 -14.53 -11.46 4.84
N ILE A 32 -14.01 -11.72 3.63
CA ILE A 32 -13.37 -12.99 3.28
C ILE A 32 -12.09 -13.22 4.11
N LEU A 33 -11.28 -12.17 4.28
CA LEU A 33 -10.02 -12.23 5.03
C LEU A 33 -10.21 -12.14 6.56
N GLY A 34 -11.40 -11.76 7.03
CA GLY A 34 -11.66 -11.51 8.45
C GLY A 34 -10.91 -10.28 8.99
N VAL A 35 -10.68 -9.27 8.15
CA VAL A 35 -9.94 -8.05 8.53
C VAL A 35 -10.81 -6.79 8.37
N PRO A 36 -10.60 -5.75 9.20
CA PRO A 36 -11.35 -4.51 9.10
C PRO A 36 -11.05 -3.78 7.78
N THR A 37 -12.08 -3.11 7.26
CA THR A 37 -12.01 -2.28 6.03
C THR A 37 -12.00 -0.78 6.36
N THR A 38 -11.62 -0.43 7.59
CA THR A 38 -11.57 0.94 8.09
C THR A 38 -10.18 1.52 7.96
N GLY A 39 -10.09 2.86 7.98
CA GLY A 39 -8.81 3.56 7.94
C GLY A 39 -8.46 4.06 6.54
N SER A 40 -7.23 4.55 6.40
CA SER A 40 -6.84 5.27 5.20
C SER A 40 -6.67 4.34 3.99
N LYS A 41 -7.06 4.85 2.81
CA LYS A 41 -7.12 4.13 1.52
C LYS A 41 -6.06 4.59 0.52
N PHE A 42 -5.12 5.44 0.93
CA PHE A 42 -4.14 6.02 0.02
C PHE A 42 -3.35 4.95 -0.78
N PHE A 43 -3.32 5.11 -2.11
CA PHE A 43 -2.61 4.23 -3.02
C PHE A 43 -1.99 5.04 -4.16
N GLU A 44 -0.85 5.68 -3.90
CA GLU A 44 0.03 6.19 -4.95
C GLU A 44 1.47 5.73 -4.75
N THR A 45 2.21 5.61 -5.85
CA THR A 45 3.61 5.16 -5.85
C THR A 45 4.61 6.29 -5.97
N LYS A 46 4.21 7.40 -6.61
CA LYS A 46 5.10 8.53 -6.95
C LYS A 46 4.96 9.73 -6.02
N LYS A 47 3.84 9.82 -5.30
CA LYS A 47 3.53 10.92 -4.40
C LYS A 47 3.33 10.41 -2.99
N TRP A 48 3.58 11.29 -2.05
CA TRP A 48 3.21 11.12 -0.65
C TRP A 48 1.79 11.69 -0.43
N PRO A 49 0.97 11.13 0.48
CA PRO A 49 -0.34 11.68 0.79
C PRO A 49 -0.24 13.14 1.24
N GLU A 50 -1.11 14.00 0.70
CA GLU A 50 -1.30 15.39 1.14
C GLU A 50 -2.22 15.43 2.37
N ASP A 51 -1.89 14.64 3.38
CA ASP A 51 -2.64 14.57 4.64
C ASP A 51 -1.81 15.21 5.76
N PRO A 52 -2.33 16.24 6.47
CA PRO A 52 -1.64 16.90 7.57
C PRO A 52 -1.17 15.95 8.67
N GLU A 53 -1.82 14.80 8.84
CA GLU A 53 -1.42 13.77 9.80
C GLU A 53 -0.25 12.91 9.34
N PHE A 54 0.15 13.01 8.07
CA PHE A 54 1.21 12.24 7.44
C PHE A 54 2.30 13.18 6.93
N VAL A 55 3.14 13.66 7.85
CA VAL A 55 4.31 14.46 7.48
C VAL A 55 5.46 13.55 7.06
N LEU A 56 5.86 13.61 5.78
CA LEU A 56 6.91 12.75 5.21
C LEU A 56 8.23 12.82 5.99
N THR A 57 8.63 14.01 6.44
CA THR A 57 9.89 14.19 7.18
C THR A 57 9.88 13.49 8.53
N ASP A 58 8.73 13.47 9.22
CA ASP A 58 8.61 12.80 10.51
C ASP A 58 8.62 11.29 10.33
N CYS A 59 7.98 10.81 9.27
CA CYS A 59 8.05 9.42 8.86
C CYS A 59 9.49 8.98 8.57
N LEU A 60 10.22 9.74 7.75
CA LEU A 60 11.62 9.45 7.44
C LEU A 60 12.53 9.48 8.67
N ARG A 61 12.28 10.35 9.65
CA ARG A 61 13.06 10.39 10.91
C ARG A 61 12.91 9.11 11.73
N VAL A 62 11.74 8.46 11.71
CA VAL A 62 11.52 7.19 12.42
C VAL A 62 12.34 6.06 11.80
N PHE A 63 12.39 5.99 10.47
CA PHE A 63 13.05 4.90 9.76
C PHE A 63 14.54 5.15 9.47
N TYR A 64 14.94 6.41 9.35
CA TYR A 64 16.29 6.87 9.00
C TYR A 64 16.78 7.99 9.94
N PRO A 65 17.00 7.70 11.23
CA PRO A 65 17.33 8.72 12.23
C PRO A 65 18.68 9.43 11.99
N ASN A 66 19.61 8.77 11.29
CA ASN A 66 21.00 9.23 11.11
C ASN A 66 21.31 9.80 9.71
N GLU A 67 20.31 9.87 8.83
CA GLU A 67 20.49 10.33 7.45
C GLU A 67 20.02 11.78 7.28
N ASN A 68 20.62 12.50 6.32
CA ASN A 68 20.07 13.77 5.88
C ASN A 68 18.68 13.53 5.27
N VAL A 69 17.65 13.87 6.04
CA VAL A 69 16.23 13.63 5.73
C VAL A 69 15.75 14.45 4.52
N PHE A 70 16.55 15.41 4.07
CA PHE A 70 16.23 16.39 3.04
C PHE A 70 16.38 15.89 1.59
N GLY A 71 16.73 14.62 1.38
CA GLY A 71 17.01 14.05 0.05
C GLY A 71 16.03 12.97 -0.39
N GLY A 72 14.75 13.31 -0.59
CA GLY A 72 13.74 12.43 -1.22
C GLY A 72 13.61 11.00 -0.66
N MET A 73 12.94 10.11 -1.42
CA MET A 73 12.64 8.73 -1.02
C MET A 73 13.61 7.67 -1.56
N GLU A 74 14.62 8.04 -2.34
CA GLU A 74 15.58 7.08 -2.91
C GLU A 74 16.57 6.52 -1.88
N LYS A 75 16.12 6.23 -0.67
CA LYS A 75 16.92 5.70 0.42
C LYS A 75 17.01 4.18 0.30
N PRO A 76 18.22 3.61 0.41
CA PRO A 76 18.38 2.16 0.35
C PRO A 76 17.87 1.52 1.65
N THR A 77 17.32 0.32 1.51
CA THR A 77 16.67 -0.44 2.60
C THR A 77 17.67 -1.02 3.60
N ASN A 78 18.95 -1.13 3.24
CA ASN A 78 20.02 -1.61 4.12
C ASN A 78 20.31 -0.66 5.31
N LEU A 79 19.96 0.62 5.18
CA LEU A 79 20.10 1.63 6.26
C LEU A 79 19.02 1.50 7.34
N LEU A 80 17.97 0.73 7.11
CA LEU A 80 16.94 0.48 8.11
C LEU A 80 17.50 -0.39 9.26
N GLY A 81 16.96 -0.17 10.46
CA GLY A 81 17.13 -1.11 11.58
C GLY A 81 16.62 -2.52 11.22
N ALA A 82 17.10 -3.56 11.91
CA ALA A 82 16.76 -4.95 11.59
C ALA A 82 15.25 -5.23 11.58
N GLU A 83 14.53 -4.72 12.58
CA GLU A 83 13.07 -4.86 12.68
C GLU A 83 12.35 -4.17 11.53
N HIS A 84 12.76 -2.95 11.17
CA HIS A 84 12.21 -2.21 10.04
C HIS A 84 12.50 -2.89 8.70
N ARG A 85 13.66 -3.55 8.53
CA ARG A 85 13.95 -4.38 7.34
C ARG A 85 13.01 -5.57 7.26
N LEU A 86 12.76 -6.26 8.37
CA LEU A 86 11.81 -7.37 8.41
C LEU A 86 10.40 -6.90 8.01
N LEU A 87 9.92 -5.78 8.56
CA LEU A 87 8.65 -5.18 8.20
C LEU A 87 8.59 -4.83 6.71
N HIS A 88 9.63 -4.18 6.18
CA HIS A 88 9.74 -3.86 4.76
C HIS A 88 9.62 -5.10 3.87
N HIS A 89 10.30 -6.19 4.25
CA HIS A 89 10.23 -7.45 3.51
C HIS A 89 8.84 -8.06 3.53
N ILE A 90 8.17 -8.11 4.70
CA ILE A 90 6.80 -8.63 4.81
C ILE A 90 5.86 -7.84 3.90
N ILE A 91 5.93 -6.51 3.93
CA ILE A 91 5.07 -5.64 3.10
C ILE A 91 5.32 -5.87 1.62
N SER A 92 6.59 -5.85 1.20
CA SER A 92 6.97 -5.94 -0.22
C SER A 92 6.70 -7.32 -0.84
N THR A 93 6.55 -8.35 -0.02
CA THR A 93 6.30 -9.73 -0.49
C THR A 93 4.84 -10.15 -0.34
N HIS A 94 4.17 -9.77 0.76
CA HIS A 94 2.83 -10.29 1.08
C HIS A 94 1.71 -9.26 0.83
N ILE A 95 1.96 -7.97 1.08
CA ILE A 95 0.90 -6.93 0.99
C ILE A 95 0.92 -6.27 -0.38
N LEU A 96 2.10 -5.83 -0.80
CA LEU A 96 2.36 -5.26 -2.11
C LEU A 96 3.41 -6.11 -2.82
N PRO A 97 3.09 -7.34 -3.25
CA PRO A 97 3.98 -8.12 -4.09
C PRO A 97 4.30 -7.29 -5.34
N THR A 98 5.46 -6.65 -5.30
CA THR A 98 6.03 -5.91 -6.41
C THR A 98 7.09 -6.82 -7.02
N SER A 99 7.07 -6.98 -8.34
CA SER A 99 7.98 -7.87 -9.08
C SER A 99 9.43 -7.40 -9.08
N SER A 100 9.80 -6.53 -8.15
CA SER A 100 10.99 -5.73 -8.20
C SER A 100 11.80 -5.95 -6.94
N GLY A 101 12.99 -6.51 -7.11
CA GLY A 101 14.07 -6.50 -6.13
C GLY A 101 14.58 -5.07 -5.90
N HIS A 102 13.69 -4.16 -5.50
CA HIS A 102 14.05 -2.79 -5.25
C HIS A 102 14.84 -2.73 -3.94
N GLU A 103 16.13 -2.48 -4.06
CA GLU A 103 17.01 -2.14 -2.95
C GLU A 103 16.59 -0.82 -2.26
N LYS A 104 15.73 -0.02 -2.92
CA LYS A 104 15.23 1.29 -2.48
C LYS A 104 13.79 1.24 -1.97
N MET A 105 13.49 2.08 -0.99
CA MET A 105 12.17 2.19 -0.39
C MET A 105 11.22 3.05 -1.24
N SER A 106 9.99 2.59 -1.50
CA SER A 106 8.97 3.38 -2.20
C SER A 106 8.12 4.21 -1.23
N TYR A 107 7.47 5.28 -1.72
CA TYR A 107 6.46 6.03 -0.94
C TYR A 107 5.37 5.11 -0.40
N GLN A 108 4.98 4.12 -1.20
CA GLN A 108 3.96 3.15 -0.83
C GLN A 108 4.41 2.23 0.32
N ASN A 109 5.67 1.75 0.28
CA ASN A 109 6.23 0.93 1.35
C ASN A 109 6.32 1.73 2.65
N LEU A 110 6.81 2.98 2.57
CA LEU A 110 6.92 3.86 3.73
C LEU A 110 5.56 4.18 4.34
N TYR A 111 4.57 4.45 3.51
CA TYR A 111 3.21 4.72 3.95
C TYR A 111 2.63 3.54 4.74
N ILE A 112 2.74 2.31 4.23
CA ILE A 112 2.26 1.11 4.94
C ILE A 112 3.06 0.86 6.22
N MET A 113 4.40 0.96 6.16
CA MET A 113 5.26 0.79 7.33
C MET A 113 4.91 1.79 8.43
N TRP A 114 4.63 3.04 8.07
CA TRP A 114 4.21 4.07 9.01
C TRP A 114 2.92 3.70 9.75
N HIS A 115 1.90 3.21 9.03
CA HIS A 115 0.66 2.75 9.67
C HIS A 115 0.88 1.60 10.65
N LEU A 116 1.75 0.64 10.29
CA LEU A 116 2.08 -0.48 11.18
C LEU A 116 2.84 -0.02 12.44
N VAL A 117 3.81 0.89 12.29
CA VAL A 117 4.62 1.39 13.42
C VAL A 117 3.82 2.35 14.30
N SER A 118 2.98 3.20 13.71
CA SER A 118 2.15 4.17 14.44
C SER A 118 0.86 3.56 15.02
N GLY A 119 0.50 2.34 14.62
CA GLY A 119 -0.75 1.69 15.00
C GLY A 119 -2.00 2.36 14.42
N LYS A 120 -1.85 3.21 13.40
CA LYS A 120 -2.98 3.87 12.73
C LYS A 120 -3.71 2.87 11.82
N ALA A 121 -5.02 3.06 11.71
CA ALA A 121 -5.88 2.18 10.92
C ALA A 121 -5.60 2.32 9.42
N LEU A 122 -5.35 1.19 8.76
CA LEU A 122 -5.09 1.06 7.35
C LEU A 122 -6.10 0.10 6.71
N ASN A 123 -6.73 0.50 5.61
CA ASN A 123 -7.64 -0.38 4.88
C ASN A 123 -6.83 -1.37 4.01
N LEU A 124 -6.39 -2.47 4.63
CA LEU A 124 -5.59 -3.51 3.98
C LEU A 124 -6.30 -4.15 2.77
N PRO A 125 -7.61 -4.50 2.82
CA PRO A 125 -8.33 -5.01 1.65
C PRO A 125 -8.27 -4.07 0.44
N HIS A 126 -8.43 -2.76 0.66
CA HIS A 126 -8.36 -1.77 -0.42
C HIS A 126 -6.98 -1.78 -1.09
N LEU A 127 -5.90 -1.85 -0.29
CA LEU A 127 -4.53 -1.91 -0.82
C LEU A 127 -4.29 -3.18 -1.66
N ILE A 128 -4.76 -4.34 -1.18
CA ILE A 128 -4.65 -5.61 -1.90
C ILE A 128 -5.38 -5.51 -3.24
N MET A 129 -6.61 -5.00 -3.24
CA MET A 129 -7.38 -4.85 -4.48
C MET A 129 -6.74 -3.90 -5.49
N LYS A 130 -6.25 -2.74 -5.04
CA LYS A 130 -5.51 -1.82 -5.93
C LYS A 130 -4.26 -2.49 -6.49
N ASN A 131 -3.58 -3.34 -5.71
CA ASN A 131 -2.44 -4.11 -6.21
C ASN A 131 -2.86 -5.19 -7.22
N MET A 132 -3.96 -5.91 -6.99
CA MET A 132 -4.53 -6.86 -7.96
C MET A 132 -4.84 -6.17 -9.29
N LEU A 133 -5.48 -4.99 -9.24
CA LEU A 133 -5.78 -4.20 -10.44
C LEU A 133 -4.52 -3.76 -11.18
N ARG A 134 -3.51 -3.28 -10.43
CA ARG A 134 -2.20 -2.93 -10.99
C ARG A 134 -1.52 -4.11 -11.68
N ALA A 135 -1.70 -5.34 -11.18
CA ALA A 135 -1.17 -6.54 -11.83
C ALA A 135 -1.91 -6.87 -13.13
N THR A 136 -3.23 -6.64 -13.17
CA THR A 136 -4.03 -6.89 -14.39
C THR A 136 -3.81 -5.86 -15.50
N SER A 137 -3.38 -4.64 -15.18
CA SER A 137 -3.16 -3.57 -16.17
C SER A 137 -1.77 -3.57 -16.82
N LYS A 138 -0.83 -4.38 -16.33
CA LYS A 138 0.52 -4.52 -16.89
C LYS A 138 0.62 -5.57 -18.01
N VAL A 139 -0.52 -6.09 -18.50
CA VAL A 139 -0.63 -7.04 -19.61
C VAL A 139 -0.97 -6.31 -20.90
#